data_AF-A0A0S8I3L5-F1
#
_entry.id   AF-A0A0S8I3L5-F1
#
_cell.length_a   1.000
_cell.length_b   1.000
_cell.length_c   1.000
_cell.angle_alpha   90.00
_cell.angle_beta   90.00
_cell.angle_gamma   90.00
#
_symmetry.space_group_name_H-M   'P 1'
#
loop_
_entity.id
_entity.type
_entity.pdbx_description
1 polymer ?
#
loop_
_entity_poly.entity_id
_entity_poly.type
_entity_poly.pdbx_seq_one_letter_code
_entity_poly.pdbx_strand_id
1 'polypeptide(L)'
;MLVDHTDISDRRLMLIGSNGELRWQRSYSGILQGELSLIELGGKPYLVTQDETNLTQESRTTTWRELFIYSVDIHSGDLTCVFHGGTRDPDQGSTSILTIGDDRILINLWGTTLLVLDPQIALETNTR
;
A
#
# COMPACT_ATOMS: atom_id res chain seq x y z
N MET A 1 -1.22 15.05 -10.84
CA MET A 1 -0.27 13.94 -10.71
C MET A 1 -0.07 13.67 -9.23
N LEU A 2 -0.42 12.46 -8.77
CA LEU A 2 -0.12 12.01 -7.42
C LEU A 2 1.26 11.34 -7.45
N VAL A 3 2.10 11.63 -6.46
CA VAL A 3 3.48 11.13 -6.36
C VAL A 3 3.72 10.68 -4.93
N ASP A 4 4.33 9.51 -4.76
CA ASP A 4 4.95 9.11 -3.52
C ASP A 4 6.42 9.56 -3.48
N HIS A 5 6.85 10.03 -2.32
CA HIS A 5 8.23 10.43 -2.07
C HIS A 5 8.69 9.83 -0.76
N THR A 6 9.82 9.14 -0.81
CA THR A 6 10.45 8.53 0.36
C THR A 6 11.87 9.05 0.50
N ASP A 7 12.18 9.59 1.67
CA ASP A 7 13.54 9.87 2.12
C ASP A 7 13.84 9.11 3.43
N ILE A 8 15.02 9.33 4.00
CA ILE A 8 15.46 8.62 5.21
C ILE A 8 14.60 8.92 6.46
N SER A 9 13.90 10.05 6.46
CA SER A 9 13.16 10.59 7.60
C SER A 9 11.66 10.69 7.37
N ASP A 10 11.22 10.69 6.11
CA ASP A 10 9.85 10.97 5.75
C ASP A 10 9.37 10.13 4.57
N ARG A 11 8.06 9.86 4.60
CA ARG A 11 7.30 9.17 3.58
C ARG A 11 6.07 10.00 3.30
N ARG A 12 5.93 10.48 2.06
CA ARG A 12 4.93 11.47 1.72
C ARG A 12 4.17 11.13 0.47
N LEU A 13 2.90 11.50 0.46
CA LEU A 13 2.14 11.69 -0.77
C LEU A 13 2.07 13.17 -1.10
N MET A 14 2.23 13.48 -2.38
CA MET A 14 2.14 14.83 -2.91
C MET A 14 1.22 14.85 -4.12
N LEU A 15 0.25 15.78 -4.10
CA LEU A 15 -0.53 16.08 -5.28
C LEU A 15 0.07 17.30 -5.99
N ILE A 16 0.60 17.07 -7.18
CA ILE A 16 1.13 18.10 -8.07
C ILE A 16 0.08 18.37 -9.15
N GLY A 17 -0.30 19.63 -9.33
CA GLY A 17 -1.25 20.03 -10.36
C GLY A 17 -0.63 20.08 -11.75
N SER A 18 -1.47 20.41 -12.74
CA SER A 18 -1.09 20.38 -14.15
C SER A 18 -0.03 21.42 -14.52
N ASN A 19 0.05 22.51 -13.77
CA ASN A 19 1.05 23.58 -13.95
C ASN A 19 2.25 23.40 -13.00
N GLY A 20 2.42 22.23 -12.40
CA GLY A 20 3.53 21.90 -11.50
C GLY A 20 3.41 22.48 -10.10
N GLU A 21 2.27 23.09 -9.75
CA GLU A 21 2.00 23.61 -8.41
C GLU A 21 1.74 22.48 -7.42
N LEU A 22 2.32 22.57 -6.22
CA LEU A 22 1.99 21.66 -5.13
C LEU A 22 0.59 22.02 -4.60
N ARG A 23 -0.38 21.12 -4.76
CA ARG A 23 -1.75 21.30 -4.25
C ARG A 23 -1.86 20.91 -2.79
N TRP A 24 -1.28 19.77 -2.44
CA TRP A 24 -1.12 19.34 -1.05
C TRP A 24 0.01 18.33 -0.92
N GLN A 25 0.50 18.20 0.32
CA GLN A 25 1.39 17.12 0.73
C GLN A 25 0.96 16.57 2.09
N ARG A 26 1.16 15.26 2.30
CA ARG A 26 0.90 14.57 3.56
C ARG A 26 2.10 13.70 3.89
N SER A 27 2.57 13.80 5.14
CA SER A 27 3.57 12.89 5.69
C SER A 27 2.85 11.76 6.41
N TYR A 28 3.36 10.55 6.24
CA TYR A 28 2.95 9.36 6.96
C TYR A 28 4.13 8.69 7.65
N SER A 29 5.16 9.48 7.99
CA SER A 29 6.29 9.00 8.76
C SER A 29 5.80 8.37 10.08
N GLY A 30 6.27 7.16 10.37
CA GLY A 30 5.84 6.38 11.54
C GLY A 30 4.46 5.72 11.43
N ILE A 31 3.68 6.00 10.38
CA ILE A 31 2.40 5.32 10.11
C ILE A 31 2.60 4.25 9.04
N LEU A 32 3.27 4.61 7.94
CA LEU A 32 3.60 3.69 6.86
C LEU A 32 5.07 3.24 6.97
N GLN A 33 5.31 1.96 6.72
CA GLN A 33 6.63 1.34 6.76
C GLN A 33 6.89 0.51 5.50
N GLY A 34 8.17 0.28 5.18
CA GLY A 34 8.55 -0.60 4.07
C GLY A 34 8.52 0.02 2.68
N GLU A 35 8.30 -0.72 1.60
CA GLU A 35 8.30 -0.15 0.24
C GLU A 35 6.93 0.44 -0.11
N LEU A 36 6.90 1.63 -0.73
CA LEU A 36 5.69 2.28 -1.20
C LEU A 36 5.55 2.13 -2.72
N SER A 37 4.32 1.93 -3.20
CA SER A 37 4.00 2.04 -4.62
C SER A 37 2.59 2.56 -4.82
N LEU A 38 2.41 3.35 -5.87
CA LEU A 38 1.11 3.85 -6.30
C LEU A 38 0.57 3.01 -7.46
N ILE A 39 -0.69 2.63 -7.36
CA ILE A 39 -1.44 2.01 -8.45
C ILE A 39 -2.71 2.82 -8.72
N GLU A 40 -3.20 2.78 -9.96
CA GLU A 40 -4.46 3.40 -10.34
C GLU A 40 -5.45 2.31 -10.76
N LEU A 41 -6.67 2.37 -10.22
CA LEU A 41 -7.75 1.44 -10.53
C LEU A 41 -9.04 2.24 -10.73
N GLY A 42 -9.63 2.14 -11.92
CA GLY A 42 -10.84 2.90 -12.26
C GLY A 42 -10.67 4.42 -12.11
N GLY A 43 -9.47 4.95 -12.38
CA GLY A 43 -9.13 6.37 -12.18
C GLY A 43 -8.98 6.81 -10.72
N LYS A 44 -9.02 5.87 -9.77
CA LYS A 44 -8.80 6.15 -8.34
C LYS A 44 -7.40 5.69 -7.93
N PRO A 45 -6.63 6.52 -7.20
CA PRO A 45 -5.33 6.15 -6.69
C PRO A 45 -5.43 5.25 -5.46
N TYR A 46 -4.56 4.25 -5.42
CA TYR A 46 -4.33 3.41 -4.25
C TYR A 46 -2.86 3.42 -3.90
N LEU A 47 -2.58 3.49 -2.59
CA LEU A 47 -1.24 3.36 -2.05
C LEU A 47 -1.05 1.95 -1.53
N VAL A 48 -0.02 1.29 -2.01
CA VAL A 48 0.43 -0.01 -1.55
C VAL A 48 1.65 0.20 -0.69
N THR A 49 1.69 -0.46 0.47
CA THR A 49 2.88 -0.50 1.33
C THR A 49 3.22 -1.94 1.71
N GLN A 50 4.49 -2.28 1.62
CA GLN A 50 5.01 -3.61 1.94
C GLN A 50 6.05 -3.51 3.03
N ASP A 51 5.71 -3.93 4.25
CA ASP A 51 6.60 -3.87 5.40
C ASP A 51 7.25 -5.23 5.70
N GLU A 52 8.49 -5.20 6.17
CA GLU A 52 9.22 -6.38 6.62
C GLU A 52 9.84 -6.12 8.00
N THR A 53 9.39 -6.88 8.99
CA THR A 53 9.92 -6.86 10.35
C THR A 53 10.69 -8.14 10.64
N ASN A 54 11.99 -8.01 10.92
CA ASN A 54 12.85 -9.12 11.32
C ASN A 54 13.00 -9.16 12.84
N LEU A 55 12.49 -10.23 13.48
CA LEU A 55 12.62 -10.47 14.91
C LEU A 55 13.68 -11.55 15.15
N THR A 56 14.79 -11.19 15.79
CA THR A 56 15.85 -12.15 16.16
C THR A 56 15.78 -12.45 17.65
N GLN A 57 15.53 -13.71 18.00
CA GLN A 57 15.51 -14.19 19.39
C GLN A 57 16.30 -15.50 19.49
N GLU A 58 17.26 -15.57 20.41
CA GLU A 58 18.02 -16.80 20.74
C GLU A 58 18.52 -17.57 19.49
N SER A 59 19.20 -16.86 18.58
CA SER A 59 19.75 -17.40 17.32
C SER A 59 18.73 -17.87 16.27
N ARG A 60 17.45 -17.52 16.41
CA ARG A 60 16.43 -17.67 15.35
C ARG A 60 15.95 -16.30 14.88
N THR A 61 15.96 -16.08 13.57
CA THR A 61 15.34 -14.90 12.95
C THR A 61 14.00 -15.33 12.37
N THR A 62 12.93 -14.64 12.78
CA THR A 62 11.60 -14.76 12.18
C THR A 62 11.31 -13.48 11.41
N THR A 63 11.02 -13.63 10.13
CA THR A 63 10.65 -12.52 9.25
C THR A 63 9.14 -12.45 9.15
N TRP A 64 8.59 -11.27 9.45
CA TRP A 64 7.19 -10.95 9.28
C TRP A 64 7.07 -9.97 8.14
N ARG A 65 6.21 -10.30 7.16
CA ARG A 65 5.93 -9.40 6.06
C ARG A 65 4.46 -9.04 6.06
N GLU A 66 4.18 -7.77 5.85
CA GLU A 66 2.82 -7.22 5.79
C GLU A 66 2.61 -6.46 4.49
N LEU A 67 1.42 -6.60 3.92
CA LEU A 67 0.93 -5.84 2.79
C LEU A 67 -0.28 -5.05 3.24
N PHE A 68 -0.25 -3.74 3.04
CA PHE A 68 -1.42 -2.89 3.18
C PHE A 68 -1.73 -2.21 1.85
N ILE A 69 -3.02 -2.09 1.56
CA ILE A 69 -3.53 -1.30 0.44
C ILE A 69 -4.50 -0.28 1.01
N TYR A 70 -4.25 0.98 0.67
CA TYR A 70 -5.07 2.12 1.05
C TYR A 70 -5.70 2.75 -0.19
N SER A 71 -6.98 3.09 -0.13
CA SER A 71 -7.52 4.08 -1.06
C SER A 71 -7.03 5.47 -0.64
N VAL A 72 -6.66 6.30 -1.60
CA VAL A 72 -6.25 7.69 -1.34
C VAL A 72 -7.37 8.64 -1.73
N ASP A 73 -7.84 9.47 -0.80
CA ASP A 73 -8.68 10.61 -1.14
C ASP A 73 -7.81 11.67 -1.84
N ILE A 74 -8.09 11.93 -3.12
CA ILE A 74 -7.25 12.84 -3.92
C ILE A 74 -7.39 14.31 -3.50
N HIS A 75 -8.44 14.68 -2.77
CA HIS A 75 -8.69 16.06 -2.35
C HIS A 75 -8.07 16.36 -0.99
N SER A 76 -8.15 15.42 -0.04
CA SER A 76 -7.64 15.60 1.32
C SER A 76 -6.28 14.93 1.57
N GLY A 77 -5.94 13.91 0.79
CA GLY A 77 -4.82 13.02 1.06
C GLY A 77 -5.12 12.02 2.19
N ASP A 78 -6.38 11.80 2.57
CA ASP A 78 -6.68 10.82 3.60
C ASP A 78 -6.53 9.39 3.06
N LEU A 79 -6.07 8.48 3.93
CA LEU A 79 -5.90 7.07 3.61
C LEU A 79 -7.00 6.26 4.28
N THR A 80 -7.65 5.38 3.53
CA THR A 80 -8.55 4.36 4.09
C THR A 80 -8.03 2.98 3.74
N CYS A 81 -7.74 2.17 4.76
CA CYS A 81 -7.25 0.80 4.56
C CYS A 81 -8.36 -0.06 3.93
N VAL A 82 -8.10 -0.62 2.76
CA VAL A 82 -9.01 -1.52 2.05
C VAL A 82 -8.55 -2.97 2.09
N PHE A 83 -7.29 -3.20 2.43
CA PHE A 83 -6.74 -4.54 2.61
C PHE A 83 -5.52 -4.52 3.55
N HIS A 84 -5.45 -5.52 4.41
CA HIS A 84 -4.28 -5.84 5.23
C HIS A 84 -4.10 -7.36 5.21
N GLY A 85 -2.91 -7.82 4.84
CA GLY A 85 -2.54 -9.22 4.82
C GLY A 85 -1.08 -9.39 5.18
N GLY A 86 -0.68 -10.59 5.63
CA GLY A 86 0.67 -10.84 6.11
C GLY A 86 1.07 -12.31 6.04
N THR A 87 2.39 -12.55 6.07
CA THR A 87 2.97 -13.89 6.24
C THR A 87 4.09 -13.86 7.27
N ARG A 88 4.32 -15.01 7.92
CA ARG A 88 5.44 -15.27 8.83
C ARG A 88 6.54 -16.12 8.19
N ASP A 89 6.42 -16.37 6.89
CA ASP A 89 7.28 -17.29 6.16
C ASP A 89 8.49 -16.52 5.58
N PRO A 90 9.72 -16.80 6.04
CA PRO A 90 10.92 -16.07 5.62
C PRO A 90 11.33 -16.34 4.16
N ASP A 91 10.92 -17.46 3.56
CA ASP A 91 11.52 -18.00 2.32
C ASP A 91 10.68 -17.78 1.05
N GLN A 92 9.73 -16.85 1.08
CA GLN A 92 8.72 -16.73 0.02
C GLN A 92 9.01 -15.54 -0.91
N GLY A 93 8.60 -15.66 -2.17
CA GLY A 93 8.94 -14.76 -3.27
C GLY A 93 8.43 -13.31 -3.13
N SER A 94 8.53 -12.54 -4.21
CA SER A 94 8.08 -11.15 -4.23
C SER A 94 6.55 -11.06 -4.22
N THR A 95 6.00 -10.05 -3.55
CA THR A 95 4.59 -9.70 -3.73
C THR A 95 4.41 -9.03 -5.08
N SER A 96 3.44 -9.51 -5.88
CA SER A 96 3.07 -8.86 -7.13
C SER A 96 1.62 -8.44 -7.09
N ILE A 97 1.35 -7.22 -7.57
CA ILE A 97 0.02 -6.63 -7.61
C ILE A 97 -0.28 -6.27 -9.05
N LEU A 98 -1.43 -6.73 -9.54
CA LEU A 98 -1.90 -6.48 -10.89
C LEU A 98 -3.34 -5.97 -10.84
N THR A 99 -3.63 -4.88 -11.54
CA THR A 99 -5.00 -4.46 -11.78
C THR A 99 -5.63 -5.39 -12.82
N ILE A 100 -6.81 -5.93 -12.50
CA ILE A 100 -7.54 -6.86 -13.38
C ILE A 100 -8.94 -6.29 -13.65
N GLY A 101 -9.15 -5.85 -14.89
CA GLY A 101 -10.34 -5.06 -15.23
C GLY A 101 -10.28 -3.65 -14.63
N ASP A 102 -11.45 -3.03 -14.48
CA ASP A 102 -11.55 -1.62 -14.06
C ASP A 102 -11.69 -1.44 -12.54
N ASP A 103 -11.97 -2.52 -11.80
CA ASP A 103 -12.42 -2.45 -10.40
C ASP A 103 -11.76 -3.45 -9.44
N ARG A 104 -10.87 -4.33 -9.92
CA ARG A 104 -10.27 -5.38 -9.09
C ARG A 104 -8.75 -5.40 -9.14
N ILE A 105 -8.18 -5.95 -8.08
CA ILE A 105 -6.75 -6.15 -7.90
C ILE A 105 -6.50 -7.64 -7.68
N LEU A 106 -5.62 -8.23 -8.48
CA LEU A 106 -5.04 -9.55 -8.23
C LEU A 106 -3.76 -9.37 -7.44
N ILE A 107 -3.67 -10.03 -6.30
CA ILE A 107 -2.53 -9.98 -5.40
C ILE A 107 -1.95 -11.38 -5.31
N ASN A 108 -0.65 -11.50 -5.61
CA ASN A 108 0.15 -12.66 -5.26
C ASN A 108 0.95 -12.30 -4.00
N LEU A 109 0.49 -12.75 -2.85
CA LEU A 109 1.16 -12.51 -1.57
C LEU A 109 2.38 -13.41 -1.45
N TRP A 110 3.56 -12.79 -1.60
CA TRP A 110 4.85 -13.44 -1.49
C TRP A 110 4.99 -14.75 -2.28
N GLY A 111 4.31 -14.89 -3.42
CA GLY A 111 4.38 -16.13 -4.22
C GLY A 111 3.59 -17.34 -3.68
N THR A 112 2.85 -17.18 -2.57
CA THR A 112 2.13 -18.29 -1.91
C THR A 112 0.64 -18.28 -2.18
N THR A 113 0.04 -17.10 -2.10
CA THR A 113 -1.40 -16.94 -2.02
C THR A 113 -1.84 -15.97 -3.09
N LEU A 114 -2.69 -16.44 -4.00
CA LEU A 114 -3.37 -15.61 -4.98
C LEU A 114 -4.75 -15.22 -4.45
N LEU A 115 -5.02 -13.93 -4.40
CA LEU A 115 -6.30 -13.41 -3.98
C LEU A 115 -6.75 -12.26 -4.88
N VAL A 116 -8.07 -12.14 -5.03
CA VAL A 116 -8.69 -11.04 -5.77
C VAL A 116 -9.36 -10.13 -4.77
N LEU A 117 -9.00 -8.85 -4.81
CA LEU A 117 -9.56 -7.79 -4.00
C LEU A 117 -10.46 -6.92 -4.87
N ASP A 118 -11.68 -6.66 -4.40
CA ASP A 118 -12.55 -5.58 -4.85
C ASP A 118 -12.50 -4.47 -3.78
N PRO A 119 -11.76 -3.37 -4.01
CA PRO A 119 -11.62 -2.32 -3.02
C PRO A 119 -12.91 -1.54 -2.76
N GLN A 120 -13.88 -1.54 -3.68
CA GLN A 120 -15.14 -0.80 -3.46
C GLN A 120 -15.97 -1.47 -2.36
N ILE A 121 -16.04 -2.81 -2.36
CA ILE A 121 -16.73 -3.57 -1.29
C ILE A 121 -16.10 -3.30 0.09
N ALA A 122 -14.77 -3.20 0.15
CA ALA A 122 -14.07 -2.89 1.39
C ALA A 122 -14.42 -1.48 1.90
N LEU A 123 -14.50 -0.48 1.01
CA LEU A 123 -14.88 0.89 1.35
C LEU A 123 -16.32 0.99 1.85
N GLU A 124 -17.25 0.28 1.23
CA GLU A 124 -18.65 0.23 1.68
C GLU A 124 -18.78 -0.33 3.10
N THR A 125 -17.95 -1.32 3.44
CA THR A 125 -18.00 -1.97 4.76
C THR A 125 -17.42 -1.09 5.87
N ASN A 126 -16.41 -0.27 5.58
CA ASN A 126 -15.78 0.63 6.55
C ASN A 126 -16.60 1.89 6.88
N THR A 127 -17.73 2.12 6.22
CA THR A 127 -18.61 3.29 6.46
C THR A 127 -19.82 2.99 7.34
N ARG A 128 -19.94 1.77 7.87
CA ARG A 128 -20.99 1.35 8.82
C ARG A 128 -20.49 1.38 10.26
#